data_AF-A0A7R6RQ45-F1
#
_entry.id   AF-A0A7R6RQ45-F1
#
_cell.length_a   1.000
_cell.length_b   1.000
_cell.length_c   1.000
_cell.angle_alpha   90.00
_cell.angle_beta   90.00
_cell.angle_gamma   90.00
#
_symmetry.space_group_name_H-M   'P 1'
#
loop_
_entity.id
_entity.type
_entity.pdbx_description
1 polymer ?
#
loop_
_entity_poly.entity_id
_entity_poly.type
_entity_poly.pdbx_seq_one_letter_code
_entity_poly.pdbx_strand_id
1 'polypeptide(L)' 'LEETETYHAKLNEDHLLHAPEFIIKPRSRTVWEKENVKLHCSIAGWPEPRVT' A
#
# COMPACT_ATOMS: atom_id res chain seq x y z
N LEU A 1 -12.92 -26.27 7.08
CA LEU A 1 -12.48 -25.97 5.70
C LEU A 1 -13.48 -25.00 5.07
N GLU A 2 -14.74 -25.40 4.90
CA GLU A 2 -15.80 -24.54 4.34
C GLU A 2 -16.11 -23.30 5.22
N GLU A 3 -16.04 -23.45 6.54
CA GLU A 3 -16.27 -22.35 7.49
C GLU A 3 -15.13 -21.31 7.53
N THR A 4 -13.89 -21.74 7.29
CA THR A 4 -12.73 -20.85 7.20
C THR A 4 -12.71 -20.08 5.88
N GLU A 5 -13.04 -20.75 4.78
CA GLU A 5 -13.12 -20.13 3.45
C GLU A 5 -14.26 -19.12 3.36
N THR A 6 -15.41 -19.41 3.98
CA THR A 6 -16.54 -18.48 4.08
C THR A 6 -16.25 -17.30 5.02
N TYR A 7 -15.47 -17.50 6.09
CA TYR A 7 -14.96 -16.41 6.93
C TYR A 7 -14.00 -15.49 6.16
N HIS A 8 -13.06 -16.05 5.39
CA HIS A 8 -12.15 -15.28 4.53
C HIS A 8 -12.87 -14.57 3.38
N ALA A 9 -13.93 -15.17 2.82
CA ALA A 9 -14.75 -14.55 1.79
C ALA A 9 -15.59 -13.37 2.33
N LYS A 10 -16.14 -13.48 3.54
CA LYS A 10 -16.90 -12.40 4.20
C LYS A 10 -16.03 -11.23 4.64
N LEU A 11 -14.78 -11.48 5.04
CA LEU A 11 -13.81 -10.39 5.25
C LEU A 11 -13.50 -9.60 3.97
N ASN A 12 -13.81 -10.16 2.80
CA ASN A 12 -13.48 -9.55 1.52
C ASN A 12 -14.57 -8.58 1.02
N GLU A 13 -15.82 -8.66 1.49
CA GLU A 13 -16.92 -7.81 0.99
C GLU A 13 -16.75 -6.31 1.35
N ASP A 14 -16.20 -5.99 2.52
CA ASP A 14 -15.87 -4.61 2.91
C ASP A 14 -14.51 -4.14 2.35
N HIS A 15 -13.67 -5.05 1.85
CA HIS A 15 -12.30 -4.77 1.39
C HIS A 15 -12.17 -4.55 -0.14
N LEU A 16 -13.26 -4.73 -0.91
CA LEU A 16 -13.26 -4.55 -2.36
C LEU A 16 -13.14 -3.09 -2.83
N LEU A 17 -13.27 -2.09 -1.95
CA LEU A 17 -13.08 -0.70 -2.33
C LEU A 17 -12.50 0.05 -1.13
N HIS A 18 -11.18 0.23 -1.13
CA HIS A 18 -10.50 0.99 -0.09
C HIS A 18 -9.58 2.03 -0.71
N ALA A 19 -9.61 3.23 -0.12
CA ALA A 19 -8.81 4.34 -0.59
C ALA A 19 -7.31 4.01 -0.47
N PRO A 20 -6.46 4.57 -1.35
CA PRO A 20 -5.02 4.39 -1.25
C PRO A 20 -4.47 4.91 0.08
N GLU A 21 -3.75 4.06 0.80
CA GLU A 21 -3.08 4.39 2.05
C GLU A 21 -1.60 4.07 1.99
N PHE A 22 -0.78 4.95 2.57
CA PHE A 22 0.66 4.73 2.70
C PHE A 22 0.95 3.68 3.78
N ILE A 23 1.30 2.47 3.35
CA ILE A 23 1.88 1.45 4.23
C ILE A 23 3.30 1.88 4.62
N ILE A 24 4.06 2.42 3.66
CA ILE A 24 5.39 2.98 3.90
C ILE A 24 5.41 4.43 3.42
N LYS A 25 5.55 5.35 4.37
CA LYS A 25 5.68 6.78 4.10
C LYS A 25 7.09 7.12 3.63
N PRO A 26 7.24 7.97 2.60
CA PRO A 26 8.55 8.49 2.23
C PRO A 26 9.15 9.29 3.39
N ARG A 27 10.47 9.17 3.58
CA ARG A 27 11.19 9.84 4.66
C ARG A 27 12.15 10.88 4.09
N SER A 28 12.25 12.01 4.76
CA SER A 28 13.21 13.06 4.43
C SER A 28 14.64 12.52 4.50
N ARG A 29 15.46 12.90 3.51
CA ARG A 29 16.89 12.60 3.46
C ARG A 29 17.63 13.87 3.05
N THR A 30 18.79 14.10 3.66
CA THR A 30 19.74 15.12 3.25
C THR A 30 20.92 14.42 2.59
N VAL A 31 21.29 14.86 1.39
CA VAL A 31 22.38 14.30 0.59
C VAL A 31 23.29 15.43 0.10
N TRP A 32 24.52 15.10 -0.28
CA TRP A 32 25.45 16.08 -0.83
C TRP A 32 25.14 16.41 -2.29
N GLU A 33 25.66 17.54 -2.77
CA GLU A 33 25.55 17.90 -4.18
C GLU A 33 26.16 16.78 -5.05
N LYS A 34 25.44 16.41 -6.13
CA LYS A 34 25.79 15.33 -7.08
C LYS A 34 25.57 13.90 -6.55
N GLU A 35 25.08 13.72 -5.33
CA GLU A 35 24.66 12.40 -4.85
C GLU A 35 23.26 12.03 -5.35
N ASN A 36 23.05 10.74 -5.60
CA ASN A 36 21.74 10.20 -5.96
C ASN A 36 20.95 9.86 -4.71
N VAL A 37 19.68 10.26 -4.65
CA VAL A 37 18.76 9.90 -3.57
C VAL A 37 17.69 8.95 -4.08
N LYS A 38 17.34 7.94 -3.27
CA LYS A 38 16.18 7.07 -3.48
C LYS A 38 15.22 7.24 -2.31
N LEU A 39 13.98 7.61 -2.62
CA LEU A 39 12.89 7.69 -1.66
C LEU A 39 12.01 6.45 -1.84
N HIS A 40 11.80 5.71 -0.77
CA HIS A 40 10.99 4.50 -0.79
C HIS A 40 9.59 4.82 -0.24
N CYS A 41 8.56 4.36 -0.96
CA CYS A 41 7.19 4.37 -0.48
C CYS A 41 6.47 3.10 -0.93
N SER A 42 5.39 2.76 -0.23
CA SER A 42 4.50 1.66 -0.59
C SER A 42 3.08 2.05 -0.21
N ILE A 43 2.16 1.82 -1.14
CA ILE A 43 0.77 2.21 -1.04
C ILE A 43 -0.07 0.95 -1.27
N ALA A 44 -1.11 0.75 -0.49
CA ALA A 44 -2.15 -0.23 -0.77
C ALA A 44 -3.48 0.48 -0.99
N GLY A 45 -4.28 -0.07 -1.89
CA GLY A 45 -5.58 0.46 -2.30
C GLY A 45 -6.23 -0.55 -3.24
N TRP A 46 -7.56 -0.53 -3.31
CA TRP A 46 -8.27 -1.26 -4.36
C TRP A 46 -9.35 -0.37 -4.97
N PRO A 47 -9.37 -0.18 -6.31
CA PRO A 47 -8.44 -0.75 -7.31
C PRO A 47 -6.99 -0.28 -7.11
N GLU A 48 -6.04 -1.01 -7.69
CA GLU A 48 -4.60 -0.78 -7.49
C GLU A 48 -4.24 0.72 -7.70
N PRO A 49 -3.56 1.37 -6.74
CA PRO A 49 -3.26 2.80 -6.82
C PRO A 49 -2.21 3.09 -7.89
N ARG A 50 -2.41 4.19 -8.62
CA ARG A 50 -1.38 4.75 -9.50
C ARG A 50 -0.44 5.68 -8.71
N VAL A 51 0.85 5.42 -8.78
CA VAL A 51 1.90 6.20 -8.09
C VAL A 51 2.64 7.10 -9.10
N THR A 52 2.85 8.37 -8.77
CA THR A 52 3.56 9.37 -9.60
C THR A 52 4.37 10.33 -8.75
#